data_AF-A0A522CG22-F1
#
_entry.id   AF-A0A522CG22-F1
#
_cell.length_a   1.000
_cell.length_b   1.000
_cell.length_c   1.000
_cell.angle_alpha   90.00
_cell.angle_beta   90.00
_cell.angle_gamma   90.00
#
_symmetry.space_group_name_H-M   'P 1'
#
loop_
_entity.id
_entity.type
_entity.pdbx_description
1 polymer ?
#
loop_
_entity_poly.entity_id
_entity_poly.type
_entity_poly.pdbx_seq_one_letter_code
_entity_poly.pdbx_strand_id
1 'polypeptide(L)'
;MTIAPQDFFPQLAGWVGQLDDTFPGAWVKPYFAQWEVLHLLSLALLGGASLLLNLRLIGVGLTDESPSEVRRGVLPWLNLGVVGILATGLLIGTSNPERLYTSEAFTAKMLGLAAAIILTYGVSLPAAKADGRLGKGAALAAALGMAVFGLSVGVFAVAKLVNPGLWHVIIAGALLVLFVTRGLTRIIYLAGLVALMVTQAALHHVIYKPDDYAHLDPANKIMILVYLALILAAAGVQIVSSGRGSQGAGPAVKALAYASILVWVTTAAAGRWIAFA
;
A
#
# COMPACT_ATOMS: atom_id res chain seq x y z
N MET A 1 -18.80 12.49 -11.14
CA MET A 1 -18.37 13.12 -9.89
C MET A 1 -16.99 12.59 -9.60
N THR A 2 -16.02 13.47 -9.35
CA THR A 2 -14.70 13.06 -8.87
C THR A 2 -14.81 12.54 -7.43
N ILE A 3 -13.74 11.94 -6.92
CA ILE A 3 -13.63 11.48 -5.53
C ILE A 3 -12.52 12.26 -4.82
N ALA A 4 -12.54 13.59 -4.97
CA ALA A 4 -11.56 14.50 -4.37
C ALA A 4 -12.10 15.11 -3.07
N PRO A 5 -11.25 15.57 -2.14
CA PRO A 5 -11.71 16.21 -0.90
C PRO A 5 -12.71 17.35 -1.11
N GLN A 6 -12.55 18.14 -2.18
CA GLN A 6 -13.47 19.22 -2.53
C GLN A 6 -14.92 18.77 -2.75
N ASP A 7 -15.14 17.53 -3.19
CA ASP A 7 -16.48 16.98 -3.45
C ASP A 7 -17.21 16.68 -2.13
N PHE A 8 -16.45 16.42 -1.06
CA PHE A 8 -16.97 16.10 0.27
C PHE A 8 -17.04 17.30 1.20
N PHE A 9 -16.13 18.27 1.04
CA PHE A 9 -15.97 19.41 1.95
C PHE A 9 -15.95 20.78 1.24
N PRO A 10 -16.87 21.07 0.29
CA PRO A 10 -16.81 22.26 -0.56
C PRO A 10 -16.66 23.59 0.22
N GLN A 11 -17.23 23.66 1.43
CA GLN A 11 -17.14 24.79 2.34
C GLN A 11 -15.70 25.16 2.77
N LEU A 12 -14.73 24.26 2.62
CA LEU A 12 -13.34 24.50 2.98
C LEU A 12 -12.53 25.20 1.87
N ALA A 13 -13.07 25.35 0.66
CA ALA A 13 -12.33 25.87 -0.49
C ALA A 13 -11.66 27.23 -0.22
N GLY A 14 -12.36 28.16 0.43
CA GLY A 14 -11.80 29.48 0.77
C GLY A 14 -10.66 29.42 1.79
N TRP A 15 -10.74 28.51 2.76
CA TRP A 15 -9.66 28.29 3.73
C TRP A 15 -8.45 27.60 3.09
N VAL A 16 -8.69 26.60 2.24
CA VAL A 16 -7.66 25.86 1.51
C VAL A 16 -6.85 26.80 0.61
N GLY A 17 -7.51 27.71 -0.11
CA GLY A 17 -6.83 28.65 -1.02
C GLY A 17 -6.02 29.75 -0.34
N GLN A 18 -5.97 29.79 1.00
CA GLN A 18 -5.14 30.72 1.76
C GLN A 18 -4.08 29.99 2.61
N LEU A 19 -4.11 28.66 2.64
CA LEU A 19 -3.34 27.89 3.60
C LEU A 19 -1.84 27.85 3.27
N ASP A 20 -1.45 28.02 2.01
CA ASP A 20 -0.04 28.12 1.59
C ASP A 20 0.58 29.50 1.81
N ASP A 21 -0.25 30.54 1.98
CA ASP A 21 0.16 31.92 2.29
C ASP A 21 0.11 32.24 3.80
N THR A 22 -0.38 31.31 4.62
CA THR A 22 -0.47 31.46 6.09
C THR A 22 0.37 30.42 6.83
N PHE A 23 0.58 30.61 8.14
CA PHE A 23 1.29 29.61 8.94
C PHE A 23 0.44 28.32 9.06
N PRO A 24 1.02 27.11 8.89
CA PRO A 24 2.44 26.85 8.66
C PRO A 24 2.87 26.80 7.19
N GLY A 25 1.95 26.84 6.22
CA GLY A 25 2.24 26.71 4.79
C GLY A 25 3.30 27.68 4.26
N ALA A 26 3.17 28.96 4.58
CA ALA A 26 4.13 30.01 4.17
C ALA A 26 5.54 29.78 4.71
N TRP A 27 5.67 29.14 5.88
CA TRP A 27 6.97 28.83 6.50
C TRP A 27 7.59 27.56 5.92
N VAL A 28 6.76 26.59 5.52
CA VAL A 28 7.20 25.32 4.93
C VAL A 28 7.63 25.50 3.47
N LYS A 29 6.92 26.34 2.70
CA LYS A 29 7.09 26.50 1.24
C LYS A 29 8.55 26.77 0.80
N PRO A 30 9.35 27.64 1.45
CA PRO A 30 10.76 27.85 1.07
C PRO A 30 11.67 26.64 1.33
N TYR A 31 11.28 25.74 2.24
CA TYR A 31 12.04 24.55 2.64
C TYR A 31 11.34 23.25 2.23
N PHE A 32 10.46 23.32 1.23
CA PHE A 32 9.58 22.21 0.84
C PHE A 32 10.36 20.93 0.56
N ALA A 33 11.47 21.03 -0.18
CA ALA A 33 12.31 19.88 -0.53
C ALA A 33 12.91 19.18 0.70
N GLN A 34 13.34 19.93 1.71
CA GLN A 34 13.87 19.37 2.96
C GLN A 34 12.78 18.60 3.72
N TRP A 35 11.57 19.15 3.78
CA TRP A 35 10.43 18.48 4.39
C TRP A 35 10.01 17.23 3.62
N GLU A 36 10.06 17.25 2.29
CA GLU A 36 9.83 16.06 1.45
C GLU A 36 10.88 14.98 1.69
N VAL A 37 12.17 15.33 1.81
CA VAL A 37 13.22 14.35 2.15
C VAL A 37 12.92 13.70 3.50
N LEU A 38 12.58 14.48 4.52
CA LEU A 38 12.20 13.95 5.84
C LEU A 38 10.95 13.06 5.77
N HIS A 39 9.97 13.41 4.93
CA HIS A 39 8.78 12.61 4.69
C HIS A 39 9.14 11.25 4.05
N LEU A 40 9.98 11.24 3.03
CA LEU A 40 10.43 10.01 2.35
C LEU A 40 11.29 9.12 3.26
N LEU A 41 12.16 9.71 4.09
CA LEU A 41 12.92 8.96 5.10
C LEU A 41 12.00 8.32 6.14
N SER A 42 10.96 9.05 6.59
CA SER A 42 9.95 8.52 7.50
C SER A 42 9.18 7.36 6.87
N LEU A 43 8.83 7.47 5.59
CA LEU A 43 8.17 6.42 4.82
C LEU A 43 9.07 5.18 4.67
N ALA A 44 10.35 5.37 4.36
CA ALA A 44 11.31 4.27 4.20
C ALA A 44 11.52 3.52 5.53
N LEU A 45 11.66 4.26 6.64
CA LEU A 45 11.79 3.68 7.97
C LEU A 45 10.53 2.89 8.37
N LEU A 46 9.36 3.50 8.20
CA LEU A 46 8.06 2.89 8.50
C LEU A 46 7.78 1.66 7.64
N GLY A 47 7.98 1.79 6.33
CA GLY A 47 7.81 0.73 5.36
C GLY A 47 8.75 -0.44 5.62
N GLY A 48 10.03 -0.17 5.91
CA GLY A 48 11.02 -1.20 6.26
C GLY A 48 10.68 -1.94 7.55
N ALA A 49 10.36 -1.20 8.63
CA ALA A 49 9.96 -1.79 9.91
C ALA A 49 8.69 -2.65 9.77
N SER A 50 7.69 -2.16 9.05
CA SER A 50 6.45 -2.88 8.78
C SER A 50 6.68 -4.11 7.90
N LEU A 51 7.52 -4.01 6.86
CA LEU A 51 7.88 -5.12 5.98
C LEU A 51 8.57 -6.24 6.75
N LEU A 52 9.58 -5.92 7.58
CA LEU A 52 10.30 -6.92 8.39
C LEU A 52 9.35 -7.69 9.32
N LEU A 53 8.47 -6.97 10.02
CA LEU A 53 7.48 -7.57 10.92
C LEU A 53 6.51 -8.49 10.18
N ASN A 54 5.98 -8.02 9.05
CA ASN A 54 4.96 -8.75 8.30
C ASN A 54 5.55 -9.95 7.54
N LEU A 55 6.76 -9.84 7.00
CA LEU A 55 7.49 -11.00 6.46
C LEU A 55 7.68 -12.07 7.55
N ARG A 56 8.04 -11.65 8.77
CA ARG A 56 8.15 -12.57 9.89
C ARG A 56 6.82 -13.26 10.23
N LEU A 57 5.71 -12.54 10.21
CA LEU A 57 4.37 -13.10 10.41
C LEU A 57 3.96 -14.05 9.27
N ILE A 58 4.38 -13.78 8.04
CA ILE A 58 4.19 -14.68 6.88
C ILE A 58 5.01 -15.98 7.06
N GLY A 59 6.11 -15.92 7.82
CA GLY A 59 7.00 -17.06 8.08
C GLY A 59 8.26 -17.07 7.21
N VAL A 60 8.70 -15.90 6.75
CA VAL A 60 9.95 -15.70 6.01
C VAL A 60 10.75 -14.52 6.61
N GLY A 61 12.00 -14.34 6.19
CA GLY A 61 12.87 -13.29 6.74
C GLY A 61 13.51 -13.71 8.06
N LEU A 62 13.31 -12.93 9.14
CA LEU A 62 13.92 -13.11 10.47
C LEU A 62 13.29 -14.27 11.26
N THR A 63 13.28 -15.48 10.69
CA THR A 63 12.57 -16.64 11.24
C THR A 63 13.23 -17.29 12.44
N ASP A 64 14.50 -16.98 12.72
CA ASP A 64 15.25 -17.49 13.87
C ASP A 64 14.76 -16.87 15.19
N GLU A 65 14.21 -15.65 15.12
CA GLU A 65 13.62 -14.92 16.24
C GLU A 65 12.10 -15.12 16.27
N SER A 66 11.47 -15.07 17.44
CA SER A 66 10.00 -15.11 17.54
C SER A 66 9.35 -13.83 16.97
N PRO A 67 8.08 -13.85 16.54
CA PRO A 67 7.38 -12.63 16.11
C PRO A 67 7.37 -11.53 17.19
N SER A 68 7.30 -11.90 18.47
CA SER A 68 7.32 -10.95 19.57
C SER A 68 8.68 -10.28 19.77
N GLU A 69 9.79 -10.98 19.53
CA GLU A 69 11.15 -10.42 19.54
C GLU A 69 11.37 -9.45 18.39
N VAL A 70 11.02 -9.85 17.16
CA VAL A 70 11.09 -8.96 15.98
C VAL A 70 10.26 -7.70 16.20
N ARG A 71 9.04 -7.85 16.76
CA ARG A 71 8.20 -6.72 17.15
C ARG A 71 8.92 -5.75 18.09
N ARG A 72 9.59 -6.24 19.13
CA ARG A 72 10.30 -5.38 20.09
C ARG A 72 11.41 -4.58 19.42
N GLY A 73 12.12 -5.19 18.47
CA GLY A 73 13.18 -4.53 17.69
C GLY A 73 12.66 -3.43 16.77
N VAL A 74 11.53 -3.67 16.08
CA VAL A 74 11.01 -2.73 15.06
C VAL A 74 10.06 -1.66 15.62
N LEU A 75 9.43 -1.88 16.78
CA LEU A 75 8.43 -0.96 17.35
C LEU A 75 8.88 0.51 17.50
N PRO A 76 10.09 0.84 18.03
CA PRO A 76 10.48 2.24 18.17
C PRO A 76 10.64 2.92 16.81
N TRP A 77 11.20 2.21 15.82
CA TRP A 77 11.38 2.70 14.45
C TRP A 77 10.05 2.88 13.72
N LEU A 78 9.12 1.96 13.94
CA LEU A 78 7.76 2.03 13.41
C LEU A 78 7.04 3.27 13.96
N ASN A 79 7.08 3.48 15.28
CA ASN A 79 6.48 4.67 15.91
C ASN A 79 7.13 5.97 15.43
N LEU A 80 8.46 6.00 15.34
CA LEU A 80 9.20 7.15 14.83
C LEU A 80 8.79 7.45 13.38
N GLY A 81 8.69 6.43 12.53
CA GLY A 81 8.25 6.56 11.14
C GLY A 81 6.80 7.06 11.03
N VAL A 82 5.89 6.61 11.89
CA VAL A 82 4.49 7.07 11.92
C VAL A 82 4.40 8.53 12.36
N VAL A 83 5.10 8.91 13.44
CA VAL A 83 5.12 10.31 13.88
C VAL A 83 5.73 11.19 12.79
N GLY A 84 6.84 10.75 12.20
CA GLY A 84 7.52 11.45 11.11
C GLY A 84 6.63 11.64 9.89
N ILE A 85 5.97 10.59 9.38
CA ILE A 85 5.14 10.66 8.18
C ILE A 85 3.91 11.55 8.38
N LEU A 86 3.31 11.53 9.57
CA LEU A 86 2.14 12.37 9.89
C LEU A 86 2.53 13.83 10.04
N ALA A 87 3.58 14.13 10.82
CA ALA A 87 4.03 15.50 11.05
C ALA A 87 4.51 16.15 9.76
N THR A 88 5.41 15.48 9.03
CA THR A 88 5.92 15.99 7.75
C THR A 88 4.82 16.05 6.69
N GLY A 89 3.90 15.07 6.65
CA GLY A 89 2.77 15.04 5.73
C GLY A 89 1.82 16.22 5.89
N LEU A 90 1.54 16.61 7.15
CA LEU A 90 0.73 17.79 7.45
C LEU A 90 1.44 19.08 6.98
N LEU A 91 2.74 19.21 7.27
CA LEU A 91 3.53 20.38 6.89
C LEU A 91 3.59 20.53 5.36
N ILE A 92 4.00 19.50 4.62
CA ILE A 92 4.04 19.56 3.15
C ILE A 92 2.65 19.80 2.57
N GLY A 93 1.60 19.27 3.20
CA GLY A 93 0.22 19.48 2.72
C GLY A 93 -0.24 20.93 2.84
N THR A 94 0.15 21.63 3.91
CA THR A 94 -0.17 23.06 4.06
C THR A 94 0.52 23.95 3.03
N SER A 95 1.63 23.50 2.44
CA SER A 95 2.36 24.26 1.40
C SER A 95 1.84 24.07 -0.03
N ASN A 96 1.00 23.04 -0.27
CA ASN A 96 0.36 22.77 -1.56
C ASN A 96 -1.12 22.33 -1.38
N PRO A 97 -1.93 23.11 -0.66
CA PRO A 97 -3.23 22.69 -0.14
C PRO A 97 -4.27 22.50 -1.25
N GLU A 98 -4.35 23.42 -2.22
CA GLU A 98 -5.30 23.33 -3.33
C GLU A 98 -5.11 22.06 -4.15
N ARG A 99 -3.85 21.73 -4.46
CA ARG A 99 -3.49 20.52 -5.19
C ARG A 99 -3.95 19.25 -4.48
N LEU A 100 -3.81 19.20 -3.15
CA LEU A 100 -4.29 18.06 -2.38
C LEU A 100 -5.81 18.02 -2.33
N TYR A 101 -6.45 19.18 -2.22
CA TYR A 101 -7.90 19.34 -2.09
C TYR A 101 -8.66 18.94 -3.36
N THR A 102 -8.06 19.09 -4.53
CA THR A 102 -8.63 18.71 -5.83
C THR A 102 -8.20 17.32 -6.31
N SER A 103 -7.31 16.63 -5.58
CA SER A 103 -6.70 15.36 -6.01
C SER A 103 -7.45 14.12 -5.51
N GLU A 104 -7.92 13.28 -6.45
CA GLU A 104 -8.45 11.95 -6.14
C GLU A 104 -7.36 11.01 -5.58
N ALA A 105 -6.12 11.19 -6.00
CA ALA A 105 -4.97 10.42 -5.50
C ALA A 105 -4.73 10.72 -4.01
N PHE A 106 -4.97 11.95 -3.58
CA PHE A 106 -4.87 12.32 -2.17
C PHE A 106 -5.95 11.61 -1.34
N THR A 107 -7.18 11.49 -1.83
CA THR A 107 -8.23 10.68 -1.17
C THR A 107 -7.77 9.22 -1.01
N ALA A 108 -7.26 8.61 -2.08
CA ALA A 108 -6.75 7.24 -2.02
C ALA A 108 -5.60 7.11 -1.00
N LYS A 109 -4.70 8.09 -0.94
CA LYS A 109 -3.58 8.15 0.01
C LYS A 109 -4.06 8.24 1.46
N MET A 110 -5.05 9.08 1.75
CA MET A 110 -5.57 9.27 3.11
C MET A 110 -6.34 8.04 3.60
N LEU A 111 -7.15 7.42 2.75
CA LEU A 111 -7.80 6.14 3.04
C LEU A 111 -6.75 5.03 3.25
N GLY A 112 -5.74 4.96 2.38
CA GLY A 112 -4.64 4.00 2.49
C GLY A 112 -3.87 4.16 3.80
N LEU A 113 -3.51 5.40 4.16
CA LEU A 113 -2.81 5.71 5.41
C LEU A 113 -3.64 5.30 6.64
N ALA A 114 -4.94 5.61 6.65
CA ALA A 114 -5.84 5.20 7.73
C ALA A 114 -5.89 3.67 7.86
N ALA A 115 -6.08 2.97 6.75
CA ALA A 115 -6.05 1.50 6.74
C ALA A 115 -4.70 0.93 7.19
N ALA A 116 -3.59 1.54 6.75
CA ALA A 116 -2.24 1.11 7.09
C ALA A 116 -1.96 1.24 8.59
N ILE A 117 -2.39 2.34 9.22
CA ILE A 117 -2.29 2.54 10.67
C ILE A 117 -3.15 1.51 11.40
N ILE A 118 -4.40 1.29 10.98
CA ILE A 118 -5.31 0.31 11.59
C ILE A 118 -4.73 -1.11 11.48
N LEU A 119 -4.25 -1.53 10.30
CA LEU A 119 -3.66 -2.86 10.10
C LEU A 119 -2.32 -3.01 10.83
N THR A 120 -1.54 -1.95 10.97
CA THR A 120 -0.25 -2.01 11.69
C THR A 120 -0.46 -2.12 13.20
N TYR A 121 -1.20 -1.19 13.81
CA TYR A 121 -1.38 -1.14 15.26
C TYR A 121 -2.51 -2.03 15.78
N GLY A 122 -3.53 -2.28 14.97
CA GLY A 122 -4.67 -3.12 15.34
C GLY A 122 -4.49 -4.59 15.00
N VAL A 123 -3.62 -4.94 14.04
CA VAL A 123 -3.46 -6.33 13.59
C VAL A 123 -2.03 -6.83 13.73
N SER A 124 -1.09 -6.23 13.01
CA SER A 124 0.29 -6.74 12.89
C SER A 124 1.02 -6.72 14.23
N LEU A 125 0.99 -5.60 14.96
CA LEU A 125 1.63 -5.48 16.26
C LEU A 125 0.98 -6.38 17.34
N PRO A 126 -0.36 -6.46 17.49
CA PRO A 126 -0.99 -7.41 18.40
C PRO A 126 -0.74 -8.87 18.03
N ALA A 127 -0.83 -9.22 16.75
CA ALA A 127 -0.58 -10.58 16.29
C ALA A 127 0.87 -11.01 16.55
N ALA A 128 1.84 -10.12 16.31
CA ALA A 128 3.24 -10.39 16.61
C ALA A 128 3.50 -10.49 18.12
N LYS A 129 2.84 -9.66 18.95
CA LYS A 129 2.91 -9.78 20.42
C LYS A 129 2.38 -11.13 20.92
N ALA A 130 1.40 -11.70 20.23
CA ALA A 130 0.78 -12.99 20.55
C ALA A 130 1.36 -14.15 19.70
N ASP A 131 2.59 -13.99 19.19
CA ASP A 131 3.33 -14.98 18.40
C ASP A 131 2.51 -15.60 17.26
N GLY A 132 1.84 -14.75 16.48
CA GLY A 132 1.09 -15.14 15.30
C GLY A 132 -0.36 -15.57 15.55
N ARG A 133 -0.89 -15.35 16.76
CA ARG A 133 -2.30 -15.59 17.09
C ARG A 133 -3.15 -14.33 16.87
N LEU A 134 -4.31 -14.50 16.24
CA LEU A 134 -5.26 -13.42 16.04
C LEU A 134 -6.26 -13.35 17.19
N GLY A 135 -6.24 -12.27 17.98
CA GLY A 135 -7.23 -12.00 19.02
C GLY A 135 -8.53 -11.41 18.46
N LYS A 136 -9.61 -11.41 19.25
CA LYS A 136 -10.92 -10.84 18.83
C LYS A 136 -10.84 -9.37 18.44
N GLY A 137 -10.13 -8.55 19.23
CA GLY A 137 -9.92 -7.14 18.92
C GLY A 137 -9.13 -6.93 17.63
N ALA A 138 -8.12 -7.77 17.38
CA ALA A 138 -7.35 -7.74 16.14
C ALA A 138 -8.17 -8.19 14.93
N ALA A 139 -9.11 -9.11 15.10
CA ALA A 139 -10.04 -9.50 14.04
C ALA A 139 -11.01 -8.37 13.66
N LEU A 140 -11.51 -7.61 14.65
CA LEU A 140 -12.35 -6.43 14.38
C LEU A 140 -11.56 -5.33 13.68
N ALA A 141 -10.34 -5.05 14.15
CA ALA A 141 -9.44 -4.09 13.50
C ALA A 141 -9.07 -4.54 12.08
N ALA A 142 -8.90 -5.84 11.84
CA ALA A 142 -8.67 -6.38 10.51
C ALA A 142 -9.87 -6.14 9.58
N ALA A 143 -11.10 -6.39 10.04
CA ALA A 143 -12.29 -6.12 9.24
C ALA A 143 -12.40 -4.64 8.86
N LEU A 144 -12.21 -3.73 9.83
CA LEU A 144 -12.23 -2.29 9.59
C LEU A 144 -11.09 -1.86 8.64
N GLY A 145 -9.85 -2.28 8.93
CA GLY A 145 -8.68 -1.93 8.14
C GLY A 145 -8.78 -2.43 6.69
N MET A 146 -9.28 -3.64 6.49
CA MET A 146 -9.52 -4.20 5.15
C MET A 146 -10.65 -3.48 4.42
N ALA A 147 -11.71 -3.08 5.11
CA ALA A 147 -12.79 -2.29 4.50
C ALA A 147 -12.26 -0.94 4.02
N VAL A 148 -11.51 -0.21 4.86
CA VAL A 148 -10.91 1.08 4.49
C VAL A 148 -9.87 0.90 3.38
N PHE A 149 -9.08 -0.18 3.42
CA PHE A 149 -8.13 -0.49 2.34
C PHE A 149 -8.84 -0.76 1.01
N GLY A 150 -9.96 -1.51 1.06
CA GLY A 150 -10.81 -1.76 -0.10
C GLY A 150 -11.36 -0.46 -0.71
N LEU A 151 -11.75 0.51 0.12
CA LEU A 151 -12.15 1.85 -0.35
C LEU A 151 -10.98 2.58 -1.03
N SER A 152 -9.78 2.55 -0.46
CA SER A 152 -8.57 3.14 -1.07
C SER A 152 -8.28 2.54 -2.45
N VAL A 153 -8.28 1.21 -2.57
CA VAL A 153 -8.12 0.50 -3.86
C VAL A 153 -9.28 0.81 -4.81
N GLY A 154 -10.49 0.97 -4.30
CA GLY A 154 -11.66 1.39 -5.07
C GLY A 154 -11.45 2.74 -5.75
N VAL A 155 -10.92 3.74 -5.02
CA VAL A 155 -10.57 5.05 -5.60
C VAL A 155 -9.54 4.88 -6.72
N PHE A 156 -8.47 4.12 -6.50
CA PHE A 156 -7.51 3.80 -7.57
C PHE A 156 -8.17 3.16 -8.78
N ALA A 157 -9.07 2.21 -8.59
CA ALA A 157 -9.68 1.48 -9.70
C ALA A 157 -10.58 2.35 -10.59
N VAL A 158 -11.19 3.41 -10.05
CA VAL A 158 -12.19 4.22 -10.78
C VAL A 158 -11.70 5.62 -11.17
N ALA A 159 -10.74 6.20 -10.43
CA ALA A 159 -10.20 7.53 -10.69
C ALA A 159 -9.29 7.52 -11.93
N LYS A 160 -9.69 8.24 -12.99
CA LYS A 160 -9.02 8.19 -14.31
C LYS A 160 -7.52 8.51 -14.24
N LEU A 161 -7.15 9.54 -13.49
CA LEU A 161 -5.75 9.98 -13.37
C LEU A 161 -4.90 9.09 -12.46
N VAL A 162 -5.53 8.27 -11.62
CA VAL A 162 -4.85 7.49 -10.59
C VAL A 162 -4.84 5.99 -10.94
N ASN A 163 -5.72 5.54 -11.83
CA ASN A 163 -5.85 4.14 -12.24
C ASN A 163 -4.54 3.46 -12.63
N PRO A 164 -3.63 4.07 -13.42
CA PRO A 164 -2.37 3.42 -13.74
C PRO A 164 -1.49 3.19 -12.50
N GLY A 165 -1.76 3.88 -11.40
CA GLY A 165 -1.13 3.65 -10.10
C GLY A 165 -1.40 2.29 -9.49
N LEU A 166 -2.51 1.63 -9.85
CA LEU A 166 -2.82 0.28 -9.41
C LEU A 166 -1.73 -0.72 -9.83
N TRP A 167 -1.03 -0.47 -10.94
CA TRP A 167 0.11 -1.30 -11.37
C TRP A 167 1.25 -1.34 -10.36
N HIS A 168 1.50 -0.26 -9.60
CA HIS A 168 2.55 -0.28 -8.57
C HIS A 168 2.20 -1.28 -7.45
N VAL A 169 0.93 -1.34 -7.07
CA VAL A 169 0.43 -2.26 -6.04
C VAL A 169 0.46 -3.70 -6.54
N ILE A 170 0.04 -3.93 -7.79
CA ILE A 170 0.07 -5.25 -8.44
C ILE A 170 1.51 -5.78 -8.54
N ILE A 171 2.43 -4.96 -9.03
CA ILE A 171 3.84 -5.33 -9.18
C ILE A 171 4.46 -5.63 -7.81
N ALA A 172 4.19 -4.81 -6.80
CA ALA A 172 4.68 -5.07 -5.45
C ALA A 172 4.11 -6.39 -4.88
N GLY A 173 2.82 -6.66 -5.09
CA GLY A 173 2.22 -7.94 -4.75
C GLY A 173 2.87 -9.12 -5.48
N ALA A 174 3.15 -8.96 -6.76
CA ALA A 174 3.81 -9.99 -7.55
C ALA A 174 5.23 -10.28 -7.05
N LEU A 175 6.03 -9.25 -6.79
CA LEU A 175 7.38 -9.38 -6.24
C LEU A 175 7.36 -9.98 -4.84
N LEU A 176 6.41 -9.58 -3.99
CA LEU A 176 6.25 -10.14 -2.66
C LEU A 176 5.93 -11.63 -2.70
N VAL A 177 4.96 -12.06 -3.51
CA VAL A 177 4.62 -13.49 -3.65
C VAL A 177 5.77 -14.27 -4.27
N LEU A 178 6.48 -13.70 -5.25
CA LEU A 178 7.67 -14.31 -5.84
C LEU A 178 8.78 -14.52 -4.78
N PHE A 179 8.96 -13.56 -3.89
CA PHE A 179 9.92 -13.63 -2.80
C PHE A 179 9.56 -14.70 -1.76
N VAL A 180 8.27 -14.79 -1.38
CA VAL A 180 7.81 -15.69 -0.31
C VAL A 180 7.65 -17.15 -0.80
N THR A 181 7.24 -17.36 -2.06
CA THR A 181 7.07 -18.71 -2.62
C THR A 181 8.40 -19.44 -2.78
N ARG A 182 8.38 -20.78 -2.73
CA ARG A 182 9.59 -21.63 -2.83
C ARG A 182 9.36 -22.82 -3.77
N GLY A 183 10.45 -23.46 -4.17
CA GLY A 183 10.43 -24.70 -4.95
C GLY A 183 9.68 -24.57 -6.28
N LEU A 184 8.91 -25.60 -6.63
CA LEU A 184 8.16 -25.67 -7.88
C LEU A 184 7.10 -24.56 -7.99
N THR A 185 6.42 -24.21 -6.89
CA THR A 185 5.42 -23.12 -6.89
C THR A 185 6.02 -21.80 -7.36
N ARG A 186 7.24 -21.48 -6.91
CA ARG A 186 7.95 -20.26 -7.35
C ARG A 186 8.28 -20.28 -8.84
N ILE A 187 8.70 -21.44 -9.37
CA ILE A 187 9.06 -21.59 -10.78
C ILE A 187 7.82 -21.43 -11.66
N ILE A 188 6.73 -22.14 -11.34
CA ILE A 188 5.45 -22.03 -12.06
C ILE A 188 4.93 -20.59 -12.01
N TYR A 189 4.98 -19.98 -10.84
CA TYR A 189 4.54 -18.60 -10.64
C TYR A 189 5.36 -17.61 -11.47
N LEU A 190 6.70 -17.73 -11.46
CA LEU A 190 7.59 -16.88 -12.27
C LEU A 190 7.33 -17.07 -13.77
N ALA A 191 7.18 -18.31 -14.24
CA ALA A 191 6.84 -18.57 -15.63
C ALA A 191 5.50 -17.92 -16.03
N GLY A 192 4.50 -18.01 -15.15
CA GLY A 192 3.22 -17.33 -15.32
C GLY A 192 3.36 -15.80 -15.39
N LEU A 193 4.14 -15.19 -14.48
CA LEU A 193 4.41 -13.75 -14.50
C LEU A 193 5.09 -13.32 -15.81
N VAL A 194 6.12 -14.04 -16.25
CA VAL A 194 6.81 -13.75 -17.51
C VAL A 194 5.85 -13.85 -18.69
N ALA A 195 5.00 -14.88 -18.74
CA ALA A 195 4.01 -15.02 -19.80
C ALA A 195 3.01 -13.84 -19.81
N LEU A 196 2.54 -13.39 -18.64
CA LEU A 196 1.67 -12.21 -18.54
C LEU A 196 2.38 -10.92 -18.95
N MET A 197 3.65 -10.75 -18.58
CA MET A 197 4.45 -9.58 -19.00
C MET A 197 4.65 -9.55 -20.50
N VAL A 198 4.98 -10.69 -21.12
CA VAL A 198 5.10 -10.82 -22.58
C VAL A 198 3.75 -10.54 -23.26
N THR A 199 2.65 -11.06 -22.71
CA THR A 199 1.30 -10.81 -23.22
C THR A 199 0.96 -9.33 -23.15
N GLN A 200 1.24 -8.68 -22.03
CA GLN A 200 1.00 -7.25 -21.85
C GLN A 200 1.85 -6.41 -22.82
N ALA A 201 3.13 -6.75 -22.99
CA ALA A 201 4.00 -6.09 -23.95
C ALA A 201 3.51 -6.26 -25.40
N ALA A 202 3.07 -7.47 -25.77
CA ALA A 202 2.49 -7.72 -27.08
C ALA A 202 1.20 -6.91 -27.31
N LEU A 203 0.33 -6.81 -26.30
CA LEU A 203 -0.89 -6.00 -26.36
C LEU A 203 -0.58 -4.52 -26.64
N HIS A 204 0.43 -3.95 -25.98
CA HIS A 204 0.79 -2.53 -26.10
C HIS A 204 1.68 -2.17 -27.28
N HIS A 205 2.51 -3.10 -27.77
CA HIS A 205 3.54 -2.80 -28.77
C HIS A 205 3.35 -3.51 -30.11
N VAL A 206 2.46 -4.51 -30.19
CA VAL A 206 2.28 -5.33 -31.39
C VAL A 206 0.82 -5.38 -31.84
N ILE A 207 -0.12 -5.54 -30.90
CA ILE A 207 -1.53 -5.80 -31.21
C ILE A 207 -2.32 -4.50 -31.35
N TYR A 208 -2.32 -3.66 -30.31
CA TYR A 208 -3.05 -2.39 -30.32
C TYR A 208 -2.11 -1.22 -30.57
N LYS A 209 -2.62 -0.21 -31.26
CA LYS A 209 -1.89 1.05 -31.45
C LYS A 209 -1.89 1.86 -30.14
N PRO A 210 -0.84 2.64 -29.85
CA PRO A 210 -0.75 3.40 -28.60
C PRO A 210 -1.91 4.39 -28.34
N ASP A 211 -2.59 4.84 -29.39
CA ASP A 211 -3.72 5.77 -29.36
C ASP A 211 -5.11 5.08 -29.36
N ASP A 212 -5.16 3.74 -29.47
CA ASP A 212 -6.40 2.96 -29.47
C ASP A 212 -6.88 2.65 -28.03
N TYR A 213 -7.20 3.71 -27.29
CA TYR A 213 -7.67 3.62 -25.90
C TYR A 213 -8.94 2.78 -25.73
N ALA A 214 -9.79 2.71 -26.78
CA ALA A 214 -11.03 1.95 -26.75
C ALA A 214 -10.79 0.44 -26.52
N HIS A 215 -9.68 -0.10 -27.03
CA HIS A 215 -9.28 -1.49 -26.81
C HIS A 215 -8.23 -1.65 -25.71
N LEU A 216 -7.30 -0.69 -25.58
CA LEU A 216 -6.26 -0.72 -24.55
C LEU A 216 -6.83 -0.65 -23.13
N ASP A 217 -7.85 0.18 -22.87
CA ASP A 217 -8.42 0.33 -21.53
C ASP A 217 -9.08 -0.97 -21.02
N PRO A 218 -9.99 -1.62 -21.78
CA PRO A 218 -10.53 -2.92 -21.41
C PRO A 218 -9.44 -3.99 -21.29
N ALA A 219 -8.48 -4.04 -22.22
CA ALA A 219 -7.38 -5.01 -22.18
C ALA A 219 -6.53 -4.86 -20.90
N ASN A 220 -6.19 -3.63 -20.51
CA ASN A 220 -5.46 -3.35 -19.28
C ASN A 220 -6.22 -3.79 -18.04
N LYS A 221 -7.54 -3.52 -17.98
CA LYS A 221 -8.38 -3.97 -16.87
C LYS A 221 -8.45 -5.49 -16.78
N ILE A 222 -8.55 -6.18 -17.92
CA ILE A 222 -8.50 -7.65 -17.96
C ILE A 222 -7.13 -8.13 -17.47
N MET A 223 -6.03 -7.56 -17.97
CA MET A 223 -4.68 -7.94 -17.52
C MET A 223 -4.52 -7.75 -16.01
N ILE A 224 -5.01 -6.64 -15.44
CA ILE A 224 -5.03 -6.41 -13.99
C ILE A 224 -5.72 -7.57 -13.26
N LEU A 225 -6.91 -7.99 -13.72
CA LEU A 225 -7.64 -9.10 -13.10
C LEU A 225 -6.88 -10.43 -13.21
N VAL A 226 -6.24 -10.70 -14.36
CA VAL A 226 -5.47 -11.93 -14.57
C VAL A 226 -4.20 -11.95 -13.69
N TYR A 227 -3.47 -10.84 -13.58
CA TYR A 227 -2.35 -10.71 -12.65
C TYR A 227 -2.82 -10.93 -11.21
N LEU A 228 -3.90 -10.28 -10.79
CA LEU A 228 -4.46 -10.44 -9.44
C LEU A 228 -4.84 -11.89 -9.17
N ALA A 229 -5.50 -12.57 -10.11
CA ALA A 229 -5.86 -13.98 -9.96
C ALA A 229 -4.61 -14.87 -9.75
N LEU A 230 -3.56 -14.66 -10.55
CA LEU A 230 -2.30 -15.41 -10.42
C LEU A 230 -1.61 -15.12 -9.08
N ILE A 231 -1.51 -13.84 -8.69
CA ILE A 231 -0.91 -13.39 -7.42
C ILE A 231 -1.65 -14.01 -6.24
N LEU A 232 -2.99 -13.90 -6.21
CA LEU A 232 -3.83 -14.41 -5.12
C LEU A 232 -3.82 -15.93 -5.05
N ALA A 233 -3.81 -16.63 -6.19
CA ALA A 233 -3.71 -18.08 -6.22
C ALA A 233 -2.37 -18.56 -5.64
N ALA A 234 -1.25 -17.97 -6.08
CA ALA A 234 0.08 -18.32 -5.57
C ALA A 234 0.26 -17.95 -4.09
N ALA A 235 -0.26 -16.78 -3.65
CA ALA A 235 -0.30 -16.39 -2.26
C ALA A 235 -1.14 -17.36 -1.42
N GLY A 236 -2.31 -17.77 -1.91
CA GLY A 236 -3.19 -18.74 -1.25
C GLY A 236 -2.52 -20.10 -1.08
N VAL A 237 -1.91 -20.63 -2.15
CA VAL A 237 -1.10 -21.85 -2.10
C VAL A 237 0.01 -21.71 -1.06
N GLN A 238 0.76 -20.60 -1.07
CA GLN A 238 1.83 -20.35 -0.11
C GLN A 238 1.32 -20.30 1.33
N ILE A 239 0.21 -19.63 1.59
CA ILE A 239 -0.38 -19.48 2.92
C ILE A 239 -0.81 -20.85 3.48
N VAL A 240 -1.40 -21.71 2.64
CA VAL A 240 -1.86 -23.04 3.03
C VAL A 240 -0.69 -24.02 3.15
N SER A 241 0.23 -24.04 2.17
CA SER A 241 1.31 -25.03 2.10
C SER A 241 2.44 -24.78 3.10
N SER A 242 2.62 -23.54 3.57
CA SER A 242 3.66 -23.21 4.54
C SER A 242 3.34 -23.69 5.98
N GLY A 243 2.17 -24.28 6.21
CA GLY A 243 1.79 -24.92 7.47
C GLY A 243 1.78 -23.99 8.70
N ARG A 244 1.35 -24.55 9.84
CA ARG A 244 1.71 -24.02 11.16
C ARG A 244 3.05 -24.65 11.54
N GLY A 245 4.16 -24.12 11.04
CA GLY A 245 5.46 -24.44 11.68
C GLY A 245 5.36 -24.16 13.19
N SER A 246 6.17 -24.81 14.01
CA SER A 246 6.08 -24.74 15.49
C SER A 246 6.09 -23.31 16.07
N GLN A 247 6.47 -22.30 15.28
CA GLN A 247 6.47 -20.87 15.61
C GLN A 247 5.87 -19.94 14.51
N GLY A 248 5.08 -20.50 13.58
CA GLY A 248 4.51 -19.77 12.43
C GLY A 248 3.06 -19.31 12.66
N ALA A 249 2.71 -18.11 12.18
CA ALA A 249 1.36 -17.58 12.31
C ALA A 249 0.31 -18.41 11.53
N GLY A 250 -0.95 -18.34 11.96
CA GLY A 250 -2.05 -19.01 11.25
C GLY A 250 -2.34 -18.39 9.87
N PRO A 251 -3.05 -19.10 8.96
CA PRO A 251 -3.35 -18.62 7.61
C PRO A 251 -3.97 -17.23 7.54
N ALA A 252 -4.89 -16.91 8.45
CA ALA A 252 -5.52 -15.59 8.53
C ALA A 252 -4.52 -14.47 8.83
N VAL A 253 -3.58 -14.70 9.75
CA VAL A 253 -2.55 -13.70 10.09
C VAL A 253 -1.58 -13.52 8.93
N LYS A 254 -1.21 -14.61 8.23
CA LYS A 254 -0.38 -14.50 7.02
C LYS A 254 -1.07 -13.67 5.94
N ALA A 255 -2.36 -13.91 5.66
CA ALA A 255 -3.13 -13.12 4.71
C ALA A 255 -3.19 -11.62 5.09
N LEU A 256 -3.41 -11.33 6.38
CA LEU A 256 -3.42 -9.96 6.89
C LEU A 256 -2.05 -9.31 6.84
N ALA A 257 -0.96 -10.08 6.98
CA ALA A 257 0.39 -9.57 6.84
C ALA A 257 0.72 -9.20 5.37
N TYR A 258 0.26 -9.98 4.39
CA TYR A 258 0.31 -9.57 2.98
C TYR A 258 -0.45 -8.26 2.75
N ALA A 259 -1.68 -8.16 3.25
CA ALA A 259 -2.48 -6.94 3.13
C ALA A 259 -1.82 -5.74 3.81
N SER A 260 -1.22 -5.93 4.99
CA SER A 260 -0.52 -4.88 5.73
C SER A 260 0.73 -4.38 5.00
N ILE A 261 1.41 -5.21 4.19
CA ILE A 261 2.50 -4.74 3.33
C ILE A 261 1.93 -3.94 2.15
N LEU A 262 0.92 -4.49 1.48
CA LEU A 262 0.34 -3.89 0.28
C LEU A 262 -0.36 -2.56 0.54
N VAL A 263 -0.95 -2.35 1.73
CA VAL A 263 -1.57 -1.06 2.09
C VAL A 263 -0.53 0.05 2.22
N TRP A 264 0.66 -0.23 2.76
CA TRP A 264 1.75 0.75 2.81
C TRP A 264 2.27 1.08 1.41
N VAL A 265 2.41 0.07 0.54
CA VAL A 265 2.75 0.28 -0.88
C VAL A 265 1.69 1.12 -1.59
N THR A 266 0.41 0.83 -1.35
CA THR A 266 -0.70 1.57 -1.96
C THR A 266 -0.68 3.03 -1.53
N THR A 267 -0.45 3.29 -0.25
CA THR A 267 -0.33 4.64 0.32
C THR A 267 0.86 5.40 -0.30
N ALA A 268 2.00 4.74 -0.46
CA ALA A 268 3.18 5.32 -1.10
C ALA A 268 2.95 5.61 -2.59
N ALA A 269 2.38 4.63 -3.32
CA ALA A 269 2.05 4.76 -4.73
C ALA A 269 1.07 5.93 -4.96
N ALA A 270 0.06 6.09 -4.10
CA ALA A 270 -0.90 7.19 -4.19
C ALA A 270 -0.20 8.56 -4.15
N GLY A 271 0.84 8.69 -3.32
CA GLY A 271 1.67 9.89 -3.26
C GLY A 271 2.29 10.29 -4.60
N ARG A 272 2.71 9.33 -5.43
CA ARG A 272 3.25 9.61 -6.76
C ARG A 272 2.21 10.20 -7.70
N TRP A 273 0.94 9.82 -7.56
CA TRP A 273 -0.14 10.26 -8.44
C TRP A 273 -0.71 11.65 -8.10
N ILE A 274 -0.50 12.12 -6.87
CA ILE A 274 -0.78 13.52 -6.51
C ILE A 274 0.01 14.47 -7.42
N ALA A 275 1.19 14.06 -7.88
CA ALA A 275 2.02 14.88 -8.75
C ALA A 275 1.44 15.11 -10.17
N PHE A 276 0.41 14.36 -10.55
CA PHE A 276 -0.21 14.41 -11.89
C PHE A 276 -1.69 14.84 -11.86
N ALA A 277 -2.20 15.13 -10.67
CA ALA A 277 -3.52 15.73 -10.44
C ALA A 277 -3.43 17.25 -10.49
#